data_AF-A0A1B7XJK8-F1
#
_entry.id   AF-A0A1B7XJK8-F1
#
_cell.length_a   1.000
_cell.length_b   1.000
_cell.length_c   1.000
_cell.angle_alpha   90.00
_cell.angle_beta   90.00
_cell.angle_gamma   90.00
#
_symmetry.space_group_name_H-M   'P 1'
#
loop_
_entity.id
_entity.type
_entity.pdbx_description
1 polymer ?
#
loop_
_entity_poly.entity_id
_entity_poly.type
_entity_poly.pdbx_seq_one_letter_code
_entity_poly.pdbx_strand_id
1 'polypeptide(L)'
;MSLWMLLCIGLVAGCVDVVPMLRAKVHKYACASAFVFHLYMPVLLWQIHVPVVWWGKGGLVYGICTLPLAILAMRDDKKAPFIMLPSSILIGTVVGLAFWILN
;
A
#
# COMPACT_ATOMS: atom_id res chain seq x y z
N MET A 1 13.38 1.59 -13.97
CA MET A 1 12.67 0.36 -13.53
C MET A 1 11.74 -0.15 -14.64
N SER A 2 11.67 -1.47 -14.89
CA SER A 2 10.71 -2.06 -15.84
C SER A 2 9.34 -2.29 -15.19
N LEU A 3 8.26 -2.29 -16.00
CA LEU A 3 6.89 -2.53 -15.52
C LEU A 3 6.76 -3.88 -14.78
N TRP A 4 7.44 -4.92 -15.27
CA TRP A 4 7.44 -6.25 -14.67
C TRP A 4 7.98 -6.26 -13.24
N MET A 5 9.05 -5.51 -12.97
CA MET A 5 9.60 -5.38 -11.62
C MET A 5 8.62 -4.69 -10.67
N LEU A 6 7.96 -3.62 -11.12
CA LEU A 6 6.96 -2.91 -10.32
C LEU A 6 5.77 -3.81 -9.95
N LEU A 7 5.31 -4.62 -10.91
CA LEU A 7 4.25 -5.60 -10.67
C LEU A 7 4.71 -6.70 -9.69
N CYS A 8 5.95 -7.18 -9.77
CA CYS A 8 6.48 -8.14 -8.81
C CYS A 8 6.52 -7.57 -7.38
N ILE A 9 6.98 -6.33 -7.22
CA ILE A 9 7.00 -5.64 -5.92
C ILE A 9 5.58 -5.50 -5.38
N GLY A 10 4.63 -5.09 -6.23
CA GLY A 10 3.22 -4.94 -5.86
C GLY A 10 2.57 -6.27 -5.50
N LEU A 11 2.94 -7.35 -6.19
CA LEU A 11 2.44 -8.69 -5.91
C LEU A 11 2.93 -9.19 -4.54
N VAL A 12 4.21 -9.00 -4.21
CA VAL A 12 4.77 -9.35 -2.90
C VAL A 12 4.11 -8.53 -1.79
N ALA A 13 4.00 -7.20 -1.97
CA ALA A 13 3.37 -6.32 -1.00
C ALA A 13 1.89 -6.68 -0.78
N GLY A 14 1.14 -6.94 -1.87
CA GLY A 14 -0.26 -7.36 -1.80
C GLY A 14 -0.43 -8.71 -1.12
N CYS A 15 0.45 -9.69 -1.36
CA CYS A 15 0.42 -10.96 -0.64
C CYS A 15 0.64 -10.77 0.86
N VAL A 16 1.60 -9.91 1.26
CA VAL A 16 1.87 -9.61 2.68
C VAL A 16 0.65 -8.96 3.36
N ASP A 17 -0.07 -8.09 2.67
CA ASP A 17 -1.25 -7.39 3.19
C ASP A 17 -2.50 -8.30 3.26
N VAL A 18 -2.69 -9.18 2.28
CA VAL A 18 -3.86 -10.09 2.23
C VAL A 18 -3.80 -11.19 3.28
N VAL A 19 -2.61 -11.69 3.64
CA VAL A 19 -2.44 -12.76 4.65
C VAL A 19 -3.12 -12.44 6.00
N PRO A 20 -2.87 -11.28 6.64
CA PRO A 20 -3.57 -10.91 7.88
C PRO A 20 -5.07 -10.66 7.66
N MET A 21 -5.49 -10.10 6.52
CA MET A 21 -6.92 -9.87 6.23
C MET A 21 -7.71 -11.17 6.11
N LEU A 22 -7.12 -12.22 5.52
CA LEU A 22 -7.72 -13.56 5.47
C LEU A 22 -7.86 -14.17 6.86
N ARG A 23 -6.87 -14.00 7.74
CA ARG A 23 -6.95 -14.45 9.14
C ARG A 23 -8.02 -13.70 9.92
N ALA A 24 -8.19 -12.40 9.64
CA ALA A 24 -9.22 -11.57 10.25
C ALA A 24 -10.64 -11.80 9.66
N LYS A 25 -10.82 -12.77 8.75
CA LYS A 25 -12.11 -13.12 8.11
C LYS A 25 -12.82 -11.92 7.47
N VAL A 26 -12.05 -10.97 6.94
CA VAL A 26 -12.58 -9.81 6.23
C VAL A 26 -13.28 -10.27 4.94
N HIS A 27 -14.30 -9.54 4.48
CA HIS A 27 -15.02 -9.85 3.25
C HIS A 27 -14.08 -10.04 2.05
N LYS A 28 -14.34 -11.06 1.23
CA LYS A 28 -13.51 -11.42 0.05
C LYS A 28 -13.28 -10.24 -0.90
N TYR A 29 -14.29 -9.39 -1.08
CA TYR A 29 -14.20 -8.19 -1.92
C TYR A 29 -13.25 -7.13 -1.35
N ALA A 30 -13.20 -6.96 -0.03
CA ALA A 30 -12.27 -6.04 0.62
C ALA A 30 -10.82 -6.56 0.52
N CYS A 31 -10.59 -7.86 0.69
CA CYS A 31 -9.28 -8.47 0.45
C CYS A 31 -8.82 -8.30 -1.01
N ALA A 32 -9.71 -8.54 -1.98
CA ALA A 32 -9.40 -8.36 -3.40
C ALA A 32 -9.10 -6.89 -3.73
N SER A 33 -9.87 -5.95 -3.19
CA SER A 33 -9.64 -4.52 -3.37
C SER A 33 -8.28 -4.09 -2.79
N ALA A 34 -7.95 -4.52 -1.58
CA ALA A 34 -6.68 -4.19 -0.93
C ALA A 34 -5.47 -4.79 -1.68
N PHE A 35 -5.63 -6.01 -2.21
CA PHE A 35 -4.61 -6.65 -3.06
C PHE A 35 -4.35 -5.85 -4.34
N VAL A 36 -5.41 -5.51 -5.08
CA VAL A 36 -5.30 -4.75 -6.34
C VAL A 36 -4.70 -3.36 -6.08
N PHE A 37 -5.07 -2.74 -4.96
CA PHE A 37 -4.45 -1.49 -4.51
C PHE A 37 -2.93 -1.65 -4.37
N HIS A 38 -2.47 -2.61 -3.57
CA HIS A 38 -1.03 -2.86 -3.39
C HIS A 38 -0.30 -3.30 -4.67
N LEU A 39 -0.99 -3.96 -5.60
CA LEU A 39 -0.43 -4.35 -6.90
C LEU A 39 -0.14 -3.14 -7.80
N TYR A 40 -1.02 -2.13 -7.80
CA TYR A 40 -0.90 -0.94 -8.65
C TYR A 40 -0.07 0.18 -8.03
N MET A 41 -0.04 0.27 -6.69
CA MET A 41 0.64 1.36 -5.98
C MET A 41 2.13 1.56 -6.33
N PRO A 42 2.96 0.54 -6.59
CA PRO A 42 4.34 0.74 -7.04
C PRO A 42 4.45 1.46 -8.39
N VAL A 43 3.49 1.23 -9.30
CA VAL A 43 3.43 1.91 -10.60
C VAL A 43 3.10 3.39 -10.40
N LEU A 44 2.14 3.70 -9.53
CA LEU A 44 1.85 5.08 -9.12
C LEU A 44 3.06 5.74 -8.45
N LEU A 45 3.72 5.04 -7.53
CA LEU A 45 4.89 5.55 -6.81
C LEU A 45 6.03 5.93 -7.76
N TRP A 46 6.25 5.13 -8.81
CA TRP A 46 7.23 5.44 -9.85
C TRP A 46 6.90 6.75 -10.59
N GLN A 47 5.63 6.94 -10.97
CA GLN A 47 5.19 8.06 -11.80
C GLN A 47 5.03 9.38 -11.03
N ILE A 48 4.68 9.30 -9.73
CA ILE A 48 4.45 10.49 -8.92
C ILE A 48 5.79 11.14 -8.56
N HIS A 49 5.98 12.42 -8.88
CA HIS A 49 7.13 13.21 -8.41
C HIS A 49 6.69 14.13 -7.27
N VAL A 50 7.15 13.86 -6.05
CA VAL A 50 6.85 14.68 -4.86
C VAL A 50 8.15 15.28 -4.34
N PRO A 51 8.19 16.57 -3.96
CA PRO A 51 9.37 17.23 -3.38
C PRO A 51 9.58 16.81 -1.92
N VAL A 52 9.81 15.52 -1.69
CA VAL A 52 10.09 14.92 -0.37
C VAL A 52 11.34 14.06 -0.45
N VAL A 53 11.95 13.81 0.71
CA VAL A 53 13.14 12.95 0.79
C VAL A 53 12.78 11.55 0.26
N TRP A 54 13.70 10.94 -0.48
CA TRP A 54 13.50 9.69 -1.20
C TRP A 54 12.94 8.55 -0.32
N TRP A 55 13.34 8.47 0.96
CA TRP A 55 12.82 7.49 1.91
C TRP A 55 11.38 7.75 2.34
N GLY A 56 10.95 9.02 2.41
CA GLY A 56 9.61 9.42 2.85
C GLY A 56 8.56 9.41 1.74
N LYS A 57 8.99 9.40 0.47
CA LYS A 57 8.08 9.37 -0.70
C LYS A 57 7.12 8.18 -0.64
N GLY A 58 7.65 7.01 -0.34
CA GLY A 58 6.91 5.76 -0.22
C GLY A 58 5.75 5.85 0.78
N GLY A 59 6.08 6.15 2.03
CA GLY A 59 5.09 6.21 3.11
C GLY A 59 4.06 7.33 2.93
N LEU A 60 4.48 8.50 2.43
CA LEU A 60 3.57 9.63 2.23
C LEU A 60 2.53 9.34 1.13
N VAL A 61 2.97 8.83 -0.02
CA VAL A 61 2.07 8.50 -1.13
C VAL A 61 1.10 7.38 -0.74
N TYR A 62 1.60 6.30 -0.11
CA TYR A 62 0.75 5.22 0.38
C TYR A 62 -0.25 5.69 1.44
N GLY A 63 0.18 6.53 2.39
CA GLY A 63 -0.70 7.06 3.43
C GLY A 63 -1.83 7.91 2.86
N ILE A 64 -1.53 8.80 1.90
CA ILE A 64 -2.54 9.64 1.23
C ILE A 64 -3.50 8.78 0.40
N CYS A 65 -2.99 7.78 -0.32
CA CYS A 65 -3.83 6.88 -1.11
C CYS A 65 -4.68 5.94 -0.24
N THR A 66 -4.22 5.62 0.98
CA THR A 66 -4.95 4.78 1.93
C THR A 66 -6.01 5.56 2.71
N LEU A 67 -5.85 6.88 2.87
CA LEU A 67 -6.82 7.76 3.53
C LEU A 67 -8.29 7.56 3.09
N PRO A 68 -8.64 7.58 1.80
CA PRO A 68 -10.02 7.34 1.37
C PRO A 68 -10.50 5.92 1.69
N LEU A 69 -9.63 4.91 1.58
CA LEU A 69 -9.95 3.52 1.93
C LEU A 69 -10.17 3.35 3.43
N ALA A 70 -9.34 4.00 4.25
CA ALA A 70 -9.46 4.02 5.70
C ALA A 70 -10.77 4.71 6.13
N ILE A 71 -11.15 5.81 5.49
CA ILE A 71 -12.44 6.48 5.74
C ILE A 71 -13.61 5.56 5.40
N LEU A 72 -13.53 4.84 4.27
CA LEU A 72 -14.57 3.88 3.89
C LEU A 72 -14.68 2.73 4.90
N ALA A 73 -13.54 2.20 5.35
CA ALA A 73 -13.46 1.11 6.32
C ALA A 73 -13.99 1.50 7.71
N MET A 74 -13.99 2.80 8.08
CA MET A 74 -14.60 3.28 9.34
C MET A 74 -16.07 2.93 9.47
N ARG A 75 -16.77 2.75 8.34
CA ARG A 75 -18.19 2.38 8.33
C ARG A 75 -18.41 1.04 9.05
N ASP A 76 -17.50 0.10 8.82
CA ASP A 76 -17.59 -1.26 9.36
C ASP A 76 -16.78 -1.41 10.66
N ASP A 77 -15.63 -0.74 10.76
CA ASP A 77 -14.78 -0.74 11.95
C ASP A 77 -14.18 0.64 12.24
N LYS A 78 -14.63 1.29 13.32
CA LYS A 78 -14.13 2.60 13.76
C LYS A 78 -12.63 2.62 14.08
N LYS A 79 -12.02 1.46 14.37
CA LYS A 79 -10.58 1.34 14.62
C LYS A 79 -9.76 1.17 13.35
N ALA A 80 -10.41 0.93 12.20
CA ALA A 80 -9.73 0.67 10.94
C ALA A 80 -8.72 1.76 10.53
N PRO A 81 -9.00 3.07 10.59
CA PRO A 81 -8.01 4.09 10.19
C PRO A 81 -6.79 4.10 11.08
N PHE A 82 -6.99 3.82 12.37
CA PHE A 82 -5.91 3.79 13.35
C PHE A 82 -4.93 2.63 13.09
N ILE A 83 -5.40 1.58 12.43
CA ILE A 83 -4.57 0.42 12.05
C ILE A 83 -4.04 0.58 10.61
N MET A 84 -4.89 1.01 9.68
CA MET A 84 -4.59 1.09 8.24
C MET A 84 -3.61 2.22 7.89
N LEU A 85 -3.71 3.39 8.51
CA LEU A 85 -2.81 4.51 8.18
C LEU A 85 -1.36 4.22 8.59
N PRO A 86 -1.05 3.79 9.82
CA PRO A 86 0.34 3.50 10.19
C PRO A 86 0.90 2.32 9.41
N SER A 87 0.11 1.25 9.19
CA SER A 87 0.55 0.08 8.42
C SER A 87 0.82 0.41 6.96
N SER A 88 -0.03 1.20 6.31
CA SER A 88 0.19 1.63 4.93
C SER A 88 1.40 2.56 4.78
N ILE A 89 1.66 3.45 5.75
CA ILE A 89 2.88 4.27 5.76
C ILE A 89 4.12 3.38 5.90
N LEU A 90 4.09 2.36 6.78
CA LEU A 90 5.19 1.42 6.95
C LEU A 90 5.44 0.62 5.66
N ILE A 91 4.41 0.00 5.10
CA ILE A 91 4.50 -0.78 3.85
C ILE A 91 4.99 0.12 2.71
N GLY A 92 4.40 1.31 2.57
CA GLY A 92 4.78 2.28 1.55
C GLY A 92 6.24 2.72 1.66
N THR A 93 6.73 2.93 2.88
CA THR A 93 8.15 3.27 3.11
C THR A 93 9.07 2.13 2.69
N VAL A 94 8.73 0.88 3.03
CA VAL A 94 9.50 -0.32 2.61
C VAL A 94 9.50 -0.46 1.09
N VAL A 95 8.34 -0.28 0.44
CA VAL A 95 8.23 -0.31 -1.02
C VAL A 95 9.06 0.81 -1.65
N GLY A 96 9.01 2.02 -1.09
CA GLY A 96 9.81 3.16 -1.55
C GLY A 96 11.32 2.95 -1.41
N LEU A 97 11.77 2.31 -0.33
CA LEU A 97 13.16 1.92 -0.13
C LEU A 97 13.59 0.83 -1.12
N ALA A 98 12.80 -0.23 -1.27
CA ALA A 98 13.05 -1.29 -2.25
C ALA A 98 13.15 -0.70 -3.66
N PHE A 99 12.26 0.23 -3.96
CA PHE A 99 12.25 0.98 -5.20
C PHE A 99 13.55 1.79 -5.42
N TRP A 100 14.06 2.47 -4.39
CA TRP A 100 15.32 3.22 -4.46
C TRP A 100 16.54 2.31 -4.63
N ILE A 101 16.58 1.15 -3.96
CA ILE A 101 17.68 0.18 -4.05
C ILE A 101 17.75 -0.51 -5.42
N LEU A 102 16.60 -0.73 -6.05
CA LEU A 102 16.47 -1.48 -7.31
C LEU A 102 16.51 -0.58 -8.56
N ASN A 103 16.63 0.75 -8.40
CA ASN A 103 16.70 1.72 -9.49
C ASN A 103 18.15 2.07 -9.84
#